data_AF-A0A349X548-F1
#
_entry.id   AF-A0A349X548-F1
#
_cell.length_a   1.000
_cell.length_b   1.000
_cell.length_c   1.000
_cell.angle_alpha   90.00
_cell.angle_beta   90.00
_cell.angle_gamma   90.00
#
_symmetry.space_group_name_H-M   'P 1'
#
loop_
_entity.id
_entity.type
_entity.pdbx_description
1 polymer ?
#
loop_
_entity_poly.entity_id
_entity_poly.type
_entity_poly.pdbx_seq_one_letter_code
_entity_poly.pdbx_strand_id
1 'polypeptide(L)'
;MGLAKELRARRKVEAREVNVPAWSDDDGPFKLYCRPITCYDLDRLQKKHPNFLSNTTIGAMVDLILMKALDESGDKIFAAADRIDLMGEETNVISDIANQMFAEIESVEALEGN
;
A
#
# COMPACT_ATOMS: atom_id res chain seq x y z
N MET A 1 -30.81 -5.86 -5.33
CA MET A 1 -29.46 -5.46 -4.84
C MET A 1 -28.83 -4.58 -5.92
N GLY A 2 -28.13 -3.50 -5.58
CA GLY A 2 -27.58 -2.58 -6.59
C GLY A 2 -26.32 -3.12 -7.27
N LEU A 3 -26.09 -2.77 -8.53
CA LEU A 3 -24.95 -3.18 -9.37
C LEU A 3 -23.59 -3.04 -8.66
N ALA A 4 -23.39 -1.96 -7.90
CA ALA A 4 -22.16 -1.73 -7.14
C ALA A 4 -21.87 -2.82 -6.08
N LYS A 5 -22.91 -3.37 -5.44
CA LYS A 5 -22.75 -4.45 -4.44
C LYS A 5 -22.36 -5.76 -5.13
N GLU A 6 -22.90 -6.03 -6.31
CA GLU A 6 -22.53 -7.19 -7.12
C GLU A 6 -21.10 -7.09 -7.64
N LEU A 7 -20.69 -5.93 -8.17
CA LEU A 7 -19.31 -5.70 -8.61
C LEU A 7 -18.30 -5.89 -7.47
N ARG A 8 -18.63 -5.43 -6.26
CA ARG A 8 -17.81 -5.68 -5.07
C ARG A 8 -17.65 -7.17 -4.75
N ALA A 9 -18.73 -7.95 -4.87
CA ALA A 9 -18.70 -9.39 -4.60
C ALA A 9 -17.94 -10.19 -5.67
N ARG A 10 -17.90 -9.68 -6.91
CA ARG A 10 -17.18 -10.31 -8.03
C ARG A 10 -15.68 -9.99 -8.05
N ARG A 11 -15.24 -8.96 -7.33
CA ARG A 11 -13.83 -8.53 -7.33
C ARG A 11 -12.97 -9.54 -6.58
N LYS A 12 -12.09 -10.24 -7.30
CA LYS A 12 -10.97 -10.95 -6.68
C LYS A 12 -9.92 -9.91 -6.31
N VAL A 13 -9.63 -9.80 -5.02
CA VAL A 13 -8.63 -8.87 -4.49
C VAL A 13 -7.45 -9.72 -4.04
N GLU A 14 -6.54 -9.99 -4.96
CA GLU A 14 -5.32 -10.73 -4.68
C GLU A 14 -4.34 -9.80 -3.94
N ALA A 15 -3.80 -10.28 -2.83
CA ALA A 15 -2.80 -9.55 -2.08
C ALA A 15 -1.43 -9.85 -2.70
N ARG A 16 -0.69 -8.81 -3.04
CA ARG A 16 0.64 -8.92 -3.62
C ARG A 16 1.68 -8.88 -2.53
N GLU A 17 2.68 -9.75 -2.65
CA GLU A 17 3.85 -9.75 -1.77
C GLU A 17 4.73 -8.53 -2.06
N VAL A 18 5.09 -7.82 -1.00
CA VAL A 18 6.06 -6.73 -0.95
C VAL A 18 7.19 -7.21 -0.06
N ASN A 19 8.39 -7.24 -0.62
CA ASN A 19 9.57 -7.73 0.08
C ASN A 19 10.33 -6.53 0.65
N VAL A 20 10.74 -6.61 1.91
CA VAL A 20 11.49 -5.57 2.61
C VAL A 20 12.82 -6.14 3.07
N PRO A 21 13.87 -6.12 2.23
CA PRO A 21 15.17 -6.67 2.57
C PRO A 21 15.81 -5.99 3.78
N ALA A 22 15.53 -4.70 4.00
CA ALA A 22 16.08 -3.95 5.14
C ALA A 22 15.55 -4.43 6.50
N TRP A 23 14.40 -5.10 6.52
CA TRP A 23 13.80 -5.70 7.72
C TRP A 23 14.03 -7.21 7.78
N SER A 24 14.95 -7.74 6.98
CA SER A 24 15.25 -9.17 6.98
C SER A 24 15.77 -9.66 8.34
N ASP A 25 15.27 -10.81 8.77
CA ASP A 25 15.81 -11.57 9.91
C ASP A 25 16.67 -12.75 9.41
N ASP A 26 17.19 -13.57 10.34
CA ASP A 26 17.99 -14.78 10.04
C ASP A 26 17.28 -15.78 9.09
N ASP A 27 15.95 -15.69 8.97
CA ASP A 27 15.10 -16.57 8.15
C ASP A 27 14.83 -16.03 6.73
N GLY A 28 15.23 -14.77 6.42
CA GLY A 28 15.07 -14.16 5.10
C GLY A 28 14.44 -12.76 5.11
N PRO A 29 14.12 -12.18 3.93
CA PRO A 29 13.55 -10.84 3.82
C PRO A 29 12.16 -10.80 4.46
N PHE A 30 11.86 -9.71 5.18
CA PHE A 30 10.53 -9.48 5.72
C PHE A 30 9.53 -9.33 4.58
N LYS A 31 8.37 -9.97 4.74
CA LYS A 31 7.31 -10.00 3.74
C LYS A 31 6.06 -9.37 4.31
N LEU A 32 5.52 -8.42 3.58
CA LEU A 32 4.17 -7.90 3.81
C LEU A 32 3.36 -8.03 2.53
N TYR A 33 2.05 -7.96 2.68
CA TYR A 33 1.13 -8.06 1.57
C TYR A 33 0.36 -6.77 1.39
N CYS A 34 0.12 -6.37 0.16
CA CYS A 34 -0.68 -5.19 -0.16
C CYS A 34 -1.84 -5.58 -1.08
N ARG A 35 -3.02 -5.06 -0.79
CA ARG A 35 -4.19 -5.16 -1.68
C ARG A 35 -4.30 -3.92 -2.56
N PRO A 36 -4.94 -4.04 -3.73
CA PRO A 36 -5.31 -2.94 -4.61
C PRO A 36 -5.63 -1.62 -3.92
N ILE A 37 -4.86 -0.57 -4.22
CA ILE A 37 -5.15 0.81 -3.83
C ILE A 37 -6.48 1.18 -4.50
N THR A 38 -7.49 1.47 -3.69
CA THR A 38 -8.82 1.82 -4.16
C THR A 38 -9.00 3.33 -4.23
N CYS A 39 -10.00 3.79 -4.99
CA CYS A 39 -10.36 5.21 -5.01
C CYS A 39 -10.69 5.75 -3.60
N TYR A 40 -11.20 4.89 -2.71
CA TYR A 40 -11.46 5.25 -1.32
C TYR A 40 -10.17 5.47 -0.51
N ASP A 41 -9.14 4.65 -0.77
CA ASP A 41 -7.84 4.79 -0.14
C ASP A 41 -7.16 6.09 -0.60
N LEU A 42 -7.22 6.38 -1.92
CA LEU A 42 -6.73 7.62 -2.49
C LEU A 42 -7.45 8.86 -1.94
N ASP A 43 -8.79 8.83 -1.81
CA ASP A 43 -9.55 9.93 -1.21
C ASP A 43 -9.14 10.18 0.25
N ARG A 44 -8.94 9.11 1.04
CA ARG A 44 -8.47 9.24 2.42
C ARG A 44 -7.04 9.78 2.51
N LEU A 45 -6.14 9.33 1.63
CA LEU A 45 -4.77 9.81 1.58
C LEU A 45 -4.73 11.28 1.16
N GLN A 46 -5.47 11.67 0.12
CA GLN A 46 -5.51 13.05 -0.36
C GLN A 46 -6.05 14.05 0.68
N LYS A 47 -6.97 13.61 1.55
CA LYS A 47 -7.45 14.43 2.68
C LYS A 47 -6.36 14.78 3.69
N LYS A 48 -5.37 13.90 3.87
CA LYS A 48 -4.22 14.12 4.77
C LYS A 48 -3.03 14.73 4.04
N HIS A 49 -2.83 14.32 2.78
CA HIS A 49 -1.69 14.64 1.93
C HIS A 49 -2.22 15.18 0.59
N PRO A 50 -2.51 16.48 0.52
CA PRO A 50 -3.04 17.08 -0.71
C PRO A 50 -2.04 16.86 -1.86
N ASN A 51 -2.58 16.59 -3.06
CA ASN A 51 -1.80 16.28 -4.27
C ASN A 51 -0.97 14.99 -4.18
N PHE A 52 -1.37 13.98 -3.39
CA PHE A 52 -0.64 12.71 -3.22
C PHE A 52 -0.09 12.06 -4.51
N LEU A 53 -0.89 12.05 -5.59
CA LEU A 53 -0.51 11.48 -6.88
C LEU A 53 0.51 12.32 -7.67
N SER A 54 0.59 13.63 -7.39
CA SER A 54 1.50 14.55 -8.08
C SER A 54 2.67 15.00 -7.20
N ASN A 55 2.57 14.83 -5.89
CA ASN A 55 3.55 15.19 -4.89
C ASN A 55 3.47 14.20 -3.71
N THR A 56 4.07 13.04 -3.92
CA THR A 56 4.13 11.99 -2.91
C THR A 56 5.19 12.33 -1.87
N THR A 57 4.76 12.81 -0.70
CA THR A 57 5.66 13.11 0.42
C THR A 57 5.99 11.85 1.22
N ILE A 58 7.11 11.87 1.98
CA ILE A 58 7.51 10.77 2.88
C ILE A 58 6.37 10.39 3.83
N GLY A 59 5.74 11.39 4.46
CA GLY A 59 4.63 11.15 5.39
C GLY A 59 3.42 10.50 4.72
N ALA A 60 3.23 10.71 3.42
CA ALA A 60 2.17 10.09 2.65
C ALA A 60 2.51 8.63 2.29
N MET A 61 3.78 8.33 2.00
CA MET A 61 4.26 6.97 1.81
C MET A 61 4.10 6.13 3.09
N VAL A 62 4.47 6.68 4.25
CA VAL A 62 4.26 6.01 5.54
C VAL A 62 2.77 5.78 5.81
N ASP A 63 1.92 6.79 5.60
CA ASP A 63 0.48 6.64 5.80
C ASP A 63 -0.16 5.62 4.84
N LEU A 64 0.36 5.48 3.62
CA LEU A 64 -0.04 4.44 2.68
C LEU A 64 0.30 3.04 3.21
N ILE A 65 1.55 2.84 3.65
CA ILE A 65 2.04 1.57 4.21
C ILE A 65 1.18 1.17 5.41
N LEU A 66 0.95 2.09 6.37
CA LEU A 66 0.07 1.86 7.52
C LEU A 66 -1.36 1.46 7.13
N MET A 67 -1.88 2.02 6.02
CA MET A 67 -3.24 1.77 5.60
C MET A 67 -3.40 0.41 4.92
N LYS A 68 -2.38 -0.03 4.17
CA LYS A 68 -2.48 -1.10 3.17
C LYS A 68 -1.60 -2.31 3.42
N ALA A 69 -0.60 -2.23 4.29
CA ALA A 69 0.23 -3.37 4.65
C ALA A 69 -0.57 -4.40 5.46
N LEU A 70 -0.46 -5.65 5.03
CA LEU A 70 -1.13 -6.81 5.58
C LEU A 70 -0.14 -7.95 5.80
N ASP A 71 -0.52 -8.92 6.61
CA ASP A 71 0.18 -10.20 6.72
C ASP A 71 -0.32 -11.19 5.65
N GLU A 72 0.22 -12.41 5.70
CA GLU A 72 -0.18 -13.54 4.84
C GLU A 72 -1.66 -13.92 4.99
N SER A 73 -2.26 -13.67 6.16
CA SER A 73 -3.68 -13.92 6.44
C SER A 73 -4.58 -12.81 5.89
N GLY A 74 -3.99 -11.68 5.50
CA GLY A 74 -4.68 -10.49 5.00
C GLY A 74 -5.20 -9.57 6.09
N ASP A 75 -4.66 -9.68 7.31
CA ASP A 75 -4.88 -8.81 8.46
C ASP A 75 -3.86 -7.68 8.50
N LYS A 76 -4.23 -6.53 9.08
CA LYS A 76 -3.32 -5.37 9.15
C LYS A 76 -2.19 -5.63 10.14
N ILE A 77 -0.97 -5.40 9.68
CA ILE A 77 0.24 -5.54 10.53
C ILE A 77 0.61 -4.25 11.27
N PHE A 78 0.16 -3.09 10.78
CA PHE A 78 0.45 -1.81 11.41
C PHE A 78 -0.82 -1.10 11.92
N ALA A 79 -0.67 -0.47 13.07
CA ALA A 79 -1.62 0.43 13.69
C ALA A 79 -1.23 1.90 13.46
N ALA A 80 -2.17 2.81 13.71
CA ALA A 80 -1.90 4.25 13.58
C ALA A 80 -0.82 4.76 14.55
N ALA A 81 -0.57 4.05 15.65
CA ALA A 81 0.47 4.39 16.62
C ALA A 81 1.89 4.18 16.06
N ASP A 82 2.07 3.15 15.21
CA ASP A 82 3.35 2.75 14.62
C ASP A 82 3.86 3.75 13.58
N ARG A 83 3.07 4.80 13.31
CA ARG A 83 3.46 5.88 12.40
C ARG A 83 4.76 6.55 12.84
N ILE A 84 4.97 6.76 14.15
CA ILE A 84 6.17 7.44 14.63
C ILE A 84 7.40 6.58 14.39
N ASP A 85 7.29 5.28 14.65
CA ASP A 85 8.37 4.32 14.43
C ASP A 85 8.70 4.20 12.94
N LEU A 86 7.70 4.06 12.06
CA LEU A 86 7.90 4.05 10.61
C LEU A 86 8.43 5.36 10.04
N MET A 87 8.15 6.50 10.68
CA MET A 87 8.75 7.79 10.29
C MET A 87 10.21 7.91 10.72
N GLY A 88 10.68 7.07 11.65
CA GLY A 88 12.07 6.97 12.08
C GLY A 88 12.95 6.09 11.18
N GLU A 89 12.33 5.33 10.27
CA GLU A 89 13.02 4.45 9.33
C GLU A 89 13.80 5.21 8.26
N GLU A 90 14.74 4.52 7.62
CA GLU A 90 15.49 5.07 6.50
C GLU A 90 14.57 5.43 5.33
N THR A 91 14.71 6.65 4.82
CA THR A 91 13.93 7.17 3.68
C THR A 91 13.91 6.21 2.49
N ASN A 92 15.03 5.53 2.22
CA ASN A 92 15.15 4.59 1.11
C ASN A 92 14.28 3.35 1.31
N VAL A 93 14.15 2.87 2.54
CA VAL A 93 13.33 1.70 2.89
C VAL A 93 11.85 2.02 2.70
N ILE A 94 11.39 3.15 3.26
CA ILE A 94 10.00 3.60 3.09
C ILE A 94 9.66 3.83 1.62
N SER A 95 10.56 4.47 0.87
CA SER A 95 10.35 4.75 -0.55
C SER A 95 10.28 3.46 -1.38
N ASP A 96 11.14 2.48 -1.09
CA ASP A 96 11.14 1.19 -1.79
C ASP A 96 9.83 0.43 -1.57
N ILE A 97 9.37 0.32 -0.31
CA ILE A 97 8.10 -0.32 0.04
C ILE A 97 6.94 0.38 -0.69
N ALA A 98 6.89 1.71 -0.61
CA ALA A 98 5.82 2.49 -1.24
C ALA A 98 5.84 2.32 -2.77
N ASN A 99 7.00 2.32 -3.41
CA ASN A 99 7.13 2.09 -4.84
C ASN A 99 6.64 0.70 -5.24
N GLN A 100 6.94 -0.35 -4.47
CA GLN A 100 6.41 -1.70 -4.70
C GLN A 100 4.87 -1.73 -4.60
N MET A 101 4.28 -0.96 -3.67
CA MET A 101 2.83 -0.82 -3.55
C MET A 101 2.23 0.00 -4.71
N PHE A 102 2.94 1.03 -5.21
CA PHE A 102 2.48 1.88 -6.30
C PHE A 102 2.66 1.27 -7.69
N ALA A 103 3.62 0.38 -7.90
CA ALA A 103 3.80 -0.35 -9.16
C ALA A 103 2.54 -1.10 -9.62
N GLU A 104 1.59 -1.29 -8.70
CA GLU A 104 0.22 -1.73 -8.95
C GLU A 104 -0.60 -0.75 -9.81
N ILE A 105 -0.48 0.56 -9.56
CA ILE A 105 -1.20 1.61 -10.29
C ILE A 105 -0.73 1.64 -11.75
N GLU A 106 0.58 1.69 -11.97
CA GLU A 106 1.16 1.73 -13.33
C GLU A 106 0.87 0.46 -14.14
N SER A 107 0.84 -0.72 -13.49
CA SER A 107 0.53 -1.98 -14.18
C SER A 107 -0.91 -2.05 -14.69
N VAL A 108 -1.87 -1.46 -13.97
CA VAL A 108 -3.29 -1.45 -14.39
C VAL A 108 -3.51 -0.41 -15.49
N GLU A 109 -2.95 0.79 -15.36
CA GLU A 109 -3.08 1.84 -16.38
C GLU A 109 -2.42 1.44 -17.71
N ALA A 110 -1.29 0.71 -17.67
CA ALA A 110 -0.65 0.17 -18.87
C ALA A 110 -1.47 -0.92 -19.59
N LEU A 111 -2.34 -1.64 -18.86
CA LEU A 111 -3.21 -2.68 -19.43
C LEU A 111 -4.49 -2.13 -20.06
N GLU A 112 -4.94 -0.94 -19.66
CA GLU A 112 -6.13 -0.29 -20.22
C GLU A 112 -5.83 0.57 -21.47
N GLY A 113 -4.55 0.68 -21.86
CA GLY A 113 -4.06 1.50 -22.97
C GLY A 113 -3.86 0.81 -24.33
N ASN A 114 -4.46 -0.36 -24.59
CA ASN A 114 -4.38 -1.03 -25.91
C ASN A 114 -5.73 -1.55 -26.41
#